data_AF-A0A0F8B1K2-F1
#
_entry.id   AF-A0A0F8B1K2-F1
#
_cell.length_a   1.000
_cell.length_b   1.000
_cell.length_c   1.000
_cell.angle_alpha   90.00
_cell.angle_beta   90.00
_cell.angle_gamma   90.00
#
_symmetry.space_group_name_H-M   'P 1'
#
loop_
_entity.id
_entity.type
_entity.pdbx_description
1 polymer ?
#
loop_
_entity_poly.entity_id
_entity_poly.type
_entity_poly.pdbx_seq_one_letter_code
_entity_poly.pdbx_strand_id
1 'polypeptide(L)'
;MAYNLRKFEFTAGACTTDPKASSSSDDQMDVADLKAEILTTLKADKAMLIRSELKTALSDDFENIKSEQPAVKTELANNTAATVSHMEQGLSSCSDNVSSLLLKVGKLETERTAATAVSKLLREVLNVEKDVLIDWSHRGLQPRSQDGKPRVIVAKVHYYQYCADILRLASESGPLLFIGTDISIFPDYPPSVVQARSAYGEVKRLLPGQDGVKYGLIYPARLRITYNGAEKRFQNP
;
A
#
# COMPACT_ATOMS: atom_id res chain seq x y z
N MET A 1 -37.79 -13.75 -62.75
CA MET A 1 -39.24 -13.80 -62.41
C MET A 1 -39.81 -12.43 -62.73
N ALA A 2 -40.60 -12.40 -63.80
CA ALA A 2 -41.19 -11.22 -64.42
C ALA A 2 -42.58 -10.96 -63.87
N TYR A 3 -42.99 -9.71 -63.65
CA TYR A 3 -44.41 -9.32 -63.65
C TYR A 3 -44.59 -7.90 -64.21
N ASN A 4 -44.89 -7.83 -65.51
CA ASN A 4 -45.85 -7.02 -66.28
C ASN A 4 -46.23 -5.59 -65.78
N LEU A 5 -45.96 -4.50 -66.51
CA LEU A 5 -46.52 -3.95 -67.77
C LEU A 5 -47.77 -3.05 -67.63
N ARG A 6 -47.50 -1.76 -67.93
CA ARG A 6 -48.29 -0.68 -68.58
C ARG A 6 -49.83 -0.70 -68.50
N LYS A 7 -50.37 0.45 -68.08
CA LYS A 7 -51.69 0.95 -68.51
C LYS A 7 -51.54 2.35 -69.10
N PHE A 8 -51.69 2.45 -70.41
CA PHE A 8 -51.96 3.70 -71.12
C PHE A 8 -53.46 3.73 -71.38
N GLU A 9 -54.12 4.86 -71.10
CA GLU A 9 -55.41 5.17 -71.71
C GLU A 9 -55.29 6.53 -72.40
N PHE A 10 -55.63 6.51 -73.69
CA PHE A 10 -55.82 7.67 -74.54
C PHE A 10 -57.17 7.44 -75.22
N THR A 11 -58.06 8.44 -75.18
CA THR A 11 -58.79 8.90 -76.38
C THR A 11 -59.46 10.24 -76.11
N ALA A 12 -59.31 11.09 -77.12
CA ALA A 12 -59.74 12.46 -77.23
C ALA A 12 -61.24 12.63 -77.58
N GLY A 13 -61.72 13.86 -77.42
CA GLY A 13 -62.57 14.48 -78.45
C GLY A 13 -63.89 15.09 -77.99
N ALA A 14 -63.97 16.42 -78.00
CA ALA A 14 -65.04 17.17 -78.67
C ALA A 14 -64.68 18.68 -78.72
N CYS A 15 -64.43 19.21 -79.92
CA CYS A 15 -64.52 20.64 -80.21
C CYS A 15 -65.40 20.79 -81.45
N THR A 16 -66.46 21.58 -81.32
CA THR A 16 -67.41 21.96 -82.35
C THR A 16 -66.80 22.90 -83.37
N THR A 17 -67.21 22.68 -84.61
CA THR A 17 -66.81 23.33 -85.86
C THR A 17 -67.19 24.81 -85.92
N ASP A 18 -66.35 25.65 -86.55
CA ASP A 18 -66.63 26.15 -87.91
C ASP A 18 -65.48 27.02 -88.46
N PRO A 19 -65.36 27.16 -89.81
CA PRO A 19 -64.09 27.40 -90.51
C PRO A 19 -63.95 28.84 -91.03
N LYS A 20 -62.71 29.30 -91.31
CA LYS A 20 -62.32 29.85 -92.64
C LYS A 20 -60.83 30.23 -92.73
N ALA A 21 -60.14 29.48 -93.58
CA ALA A 21 -59.03 29.78 -94.51
C ALA A 21 -58.01 30.92 -94.28
N SER A 22 -56.75 30.49 -94.48
CA SER A 22 -55.63 31.09 -95.23
C SER A 22 -54.68 32.07 -94.54
N SER A 23 -53.47 31.58 -94.22
CA SER A 23 -52.22 32.08 -94.82
C SER A 23 -51.00 31.19 -94.48
N SER A 24 -50.36 30.67 -95.54
CA SER A 24 -48.91 30.49 -95.76
C SER A 24 -48.00 29.67 -94.81
N SER A 25 -47.32 28.72 -95.46
CA SER A 25 -45.86 28.44 -95.46
C SER A 25 -45.20 27.57 -94.37
N ASP A 26 -44.59 26.50 -94.91
CA ASP A 26 -43.23 26.00 -94.65
C ASP A 26 -43.03 24.71 -93.82
N ASP A 27 -42.58 23.70 -94.57
CA ASP A 27 -41.89 22.47 -94.16
C ASP A 27 -40.64 22.79 -93.31
N GLN A 28 -40.71 22.65 -91.98
CA GLN A 28 -39.53 22.32 -91.18
C GLN A 28 -39.95 21.69 -89.84
N MET A 29 -39.85 20.37 -89.71
CA MET A 29 -39.91 19.71 -88.40
C MET A 29 -38.77 20.22 -87.51
N ASP A 30 -39.13 21.16 -86.64
CA ASP A 30 -38.60 21.47 -85.31
C ASP A 30 -37.16 21.06 -84.93
N VAL A 31 -36.17 21.66 -85.59
CA VAL A 31 -34.75 21.56 -85.20
C VAL A 31 -34.48 22.27 -83.85
N ALA A 32 -35.34 23.22 -83.47
CA ALA A 32 -35.20 23.99 -82.25
C ALA A 32 -35.55 23.16 -81.00
N ASP A 33 -36.64 22.39 -81.05
CA ASP A 33 -37.04 21.49 -79.97
C ASP A 33 -36.01 20.38 -79.75
N LEU A 34 -35.45 19.80 -80.84
CA LEU A 34 -34.37 18.81 -80.74
C LEU A 34 -33.12 19.39 -80.07
N LYS A 35 -32.75 20.64 -80.39
CA LYS A 35 -31.61 21.33 -79.77
C LYS A 35 -31.87 21.61 -78.28
N ALA A 36 -33.09 21.96 -77.92
CA ALA A 36 -33.49 22.18 -76.54
C ALA A 36 -33.46 20.87 -75.73
N GLU A 37 -33.96 19.78 -76.31
CA GLU A 37 -33.92 18.43 -75.72
C GLU A 37 -32.46 18.00 -75.48
N ILE A 38 -31.60 18.06 -76.51
CA ILE A 38 -30.17 17.75 -76.38
C ILE A 38 -29.50 18.60 -75.30
N LEU A 39 -29.77 19.90 -75.24
CA LEU A 39 -29.21 20.77 -74.21
C LEU A 39 -29.69 20.42 -72.80
N THR A 40 -30.94 20.00 -72.64
CA THR A 40 -31.48 19.58 -71.33
C THR A 40 -30.86 18.26 -70.88
N THR A 41 -30.73 17.28 -71.78
CA THR A 41 -30.05 16.01 -71.52
C THR A 41 -28.58 16.24 -71.15
N LEU A 42 -27.84 17.04 -71.92
CA LEU A 42 -26.43 17.32 -71.63
C LEU A 42 -26.23 18.05 -70.28
N LYS A 43 -27.14 18.96 -69.92
CA LYS A 43 -27.10 19.62 -68.60
C LYS A 43 -27.38 18.62 -67.47
N ALA A 44 -28.32 17.70 -67.67
CA ALA A 44 -28.62 16.66 -66.70
C ALA A 44 -27.44 15.69 -66.53
N ASP A 45 -26.84 15.22 -67.64
CA ASP A 45 -25.71 14.31 -67.64
C ASP A 45 -24.48 14.92 -66.97
N LYS A 46 -24.17 16.19 -67.25
CA LYS A 46 -23.06 16.90 -66.58
C LYS A 46 -23.29 17.02 -65.07
N ALA A 47 -24.52 17.34 -64.66
CA ALA A 47 -24.86 17.41 -63.25
C ALA A 47 -24.77 16.03 -62.58
N MET A 48 -25.18 14.97 -63.27
CA MET A 48 -25.08 13.59 -62.79
C MET A 48 -23.62 13.17 -62.62
N LEU A 49 -22.78 13.45 -63.61
CA LEU A 49 -21.34 13.14 -63.59
C LEU A 49 -20.63 13.84 -62.42
N ILE A 50 -20.88 15.15 -62.23
CA ILE A 50 -20.27 15.89 -61.10
C ILE A 50 -20.70 15.30 -59.76
N ARG A 51 -21.98 14.94 -59.60
CA ARG A 51 -22.47 14.36 -58.35
C ARG A 51 -21.88 12.97 -58.09
N SER A 52 -21.73 12.14 -59.12
CA SER A 52 -21.14 10.80 -58.95
C SER A 52 -19.66 10.89 -58.61
N GLU A 53 -18.91 11.73 -59.31
CA GLU A 53 -17.47 11.93 -59.05
C GLU A 53 -17.24 12.48 -57.63
N LEU A 54 -18.01 13.50 -57.22
CA LEU A 54 -17.94 14.02 -55.85
C LEU A 54 -18.32 12.94 -54.83
N LYS A 55 -19.38 12.18 -55.07
CA LYS A 55 -19.81 11.12 -54.16
C LYS A 55 -18.74 10.04 -54.00
N THR A 56 -18.09 9.64 -55.09
CA THR A 56 -17.02 8.62 -55.05
C THR A 56 -15.82 9.14 -54.28
N ALA A 57 -15.31 10.34 -54.61
CA ALA A 57 -14.15 10.93 -53.94
C ALA A 57 -14.39 11.11 -52.43
N LEU A 58 -15.57 11.60 -52.04
CA LEU A 58 -15.94 11.75 -50.63
C LEU A 58 -16.18 10.40 -49.93
N SER A 59 -16.59 9.36 -50.64
CA SER A 59 -16.84 8.04 -50.05
C SER A 59 -15.56 7.38 -49.57
N ASP A 60 -14.48 7.50 -50.35
CA ASP A 60 -13.19 6.90 -50.03
C ASP A 60 -12.57 7.58 -48.79
N ASP A 61 -12.61 8.91 -48.72
CA ASP A 61 -12.15 9.67 -47.55
C ASP A 61 -12.97 9.33 -46.30
N PHE A 62 -14.29 9.17 -46.43
CA PHE A 62 -15.17 8.89 -45.29
C PHE A 62 -14.94 7.47 -44.73
N GLU A 63 -14.74 6.47 -45.60
CA GLU A 63 -14.40 5.11 -45.16
C GLU A 63 -12.98 5.05 -44.57
N ASN A 64 -12.03 5.85 -45.08
CA ASN A 64 -10.70 5.95 -44.47
C ASN A 64 -10.78 6.52 -43.03
N ILE A 65 -11.44 7.66 -42.84
CA ILE A 65 -11.62 8.28 -41.51
C ILE A 65 -12.33 7.31 -40.55
N LYS A 66 -13.38 6.63 -41.02
CA LYS A 66 -14.12 5.65 -40.23
C LYS A 66 -13.27 4.44 -39.84
N SER A 67 -12.31 4.05 -40.68
CA SER A 67 -11.37 2.97 -40.38
C SER A 67 -10.30 3.36 -39.35
N GLU A 68 -9.95 4.65 -39.24
CA GLU A 68 -8.96 5.16 -38.27
C GLU A 68 -9.54 5.44 -36.87
N GLN A 69 -10.83 5.77 -36.77
CA GLN A 69 -11.56 5.96 -35.49
C GLN A 69 -11.34 4.84 -34.45
N PRO A 70 -11.46 3.54 -34.77
CA PRO A 70 -11.26 2.48 -33.79
C PRO A 70 -9.81 2.40 -33.28
N ALA A 71 -8.82 2.70 -34.12
CA ALA A 71 -7.42 2.69 -33.73
C ALA A 71 -7.14 3.80 -32.70
N VAL A 72 -7.54 5.05 -33.00
CA VAL A 72 -7.39 6.18 -32.08
C VAL A 72 -8.09 5.95 -30.75
N LYS A 73 -9.31 5.38 -30.78
CA LYS A 73 -10.06 5.05 -29.56
C LYS A 73 -9.34 4.01 -28.71
N THR A 74 -8.73 3.01 -29.34
CA THR A 74 -8.01 1.93 -28.64
C THR A 74 -6.72 2.46 -28.03
N GLU A 75 -5.95 3.29 -28.75
CA GLU A 75 -4.75 3.91 -28.19
C GLU A 75 -5.06 4.84 -27.01
N LEU A 76 -6.14 5.63 -27.11
CA LEU A 76 -6.57 6.48 -26.00
C LEU A 76 -6.97 5.66 -24.77
N ALA A 77 -7.68 4.54 -24.96
CA ALA A 77 -8.06 3.64 -23.88
C ALA A 77 -6.83 2.98 -23.22
N ASN A 78 -5.85 2.55 -24.02
CA ASN A 78 -4.63 1.94 -23.50
C ASN A 78 -3.76 2.93 -22.73
N ASN A 79 -3.57 4.15 -23.27
CA ASN A 79 -2.76 5.18 -22.63
C ASN A 79 -3.40 5.69 -21.32
N THR A 80 -4.72 5.82 -21.28
CA THR A 80 -5.44 6.18 -20.05
C THR A 80 -5.34 5.07 -19.01
N ALA A 81 -5.52 3.80 -19.39
CA ALA A 81 -5.35 2.66 -18.49
C ALA A 81 -3.93 2.57 -17.91
N ALA A 82 -2.90 2.76 -18.74
CA ALA A 82 -1.51 2.75 -18.29
C ALA A 82 -1.20 3.89 -17.30
N THR A 83 -1.70 5.10 -17.58
CA THR A 83 -1.49 6.27 -16.71
C THR A 83 -2.18 6.09 -15.36
N VAL A 84 -3.44 5.63 -15.36
CA VAL A 84 -4.18 5.33 -14.14
C VAL A 84 -3.49 4.25 -13.32
N SER A 85 -3.05 3.16 -13.98
CA SER A 85 -2.33 2.08 -13.30
C SER A 85 -1.02 2.56 -12.65
N HIS A 86 -0.24 3.38 -13.35
CA HIS A 86 0.98 3.96 -12.81
C HIS A 86 0.70 4.86 -11.58
N MET A 87 -0.37 5.66 -11.64
CA MET A 87 -0.79 6.49 -10.51
C MET A 87 -1.23 5.63 -9.32
N GLU A 88 -2.06 4.61 -9.53
CA GLU A 88 -2.53 3.70 -8.48
C GLU A 88 -1.38 2.96 -7.79
N GLN A 89 -0.40 2.49 -8.57
CA GLN A 89 0.81 1.86 -8.03
C GLN A 89 1.63 2.83 -7.16
N GLY A 90 1.79 4.07 -7.63
CA GLY A 90 2.48 5.13 -6.88
C GLY A 90 1.77 5.48 -5.56
N LEU A 91 0.44 5.59 -5.58
CA LEU A 91 -0.36 5.83 -4.36
C LEU A 91 -0.29 4.64 -3.39
N SER A 92 -0.39 3.40 -3.89
CA SER A 92 -0.28 2.20 -3.06
C SER A 92 1.07 2.13 -2.35
N SER A 93 2.16 2.29 -3.11
CA SER A 93 3.52 2.28 -2.55
C SER A 93 3.72 3.41 -1.53
N CYS A 94 3.19 4.61 -1.79
CA CYS A 94 3.23 5.71 -0.83
C CYS A 94 2.46 5.38 0.46
N SER A 95 1.25 4.80 0.34
CA SER A 95 0.43 4.38 1.48
C SER A 95 1.11 3.32 2.35
N ASP A 96 1.76 2.34 1.73
CA ASP A 96 2.52 1.30 2.42
C ASP A 96 3.72 1.89 3.18
N ASN A 97 4.45 2.82 2.54
CA ASN A 97 5.56 3.52 3.17
C ASN A 97 5.12 4.37 4.36
N VAL A 98 4.00 5.11 4.24
CA VAL A 98 3.42 5.89 5.35
C VAL A 98 2.98 4.97 6.48
N SER A 99 2.32 3.85 6.18
CA SER A 99 1.90 2.86 7.18
C SER A 99 3.10 2.25 7.91
N SER A 100 4.15 1.91 7.18
CA SER A 100 5.43 1.42 7.73
C SER A 100 6.10 2.46 8.63
N LEU A 101 6.13 3.73 8.22
CA LEU A 101 6.64 4.84 9.02
C LEU A 101 5.82 5.05 10.29
N LEU A 102 4.49 5.05 10.21
CA LEU A 102 3.61 5.17 11.38
C LEU A 102 3.83 4.03 12.39
N LEU A 103 3.96 2.79 11.91
CA LEU A 103 4.30 1.65 12.76
C LEU A 103 5.67 1.81 13.42
N LYS A 104 6.67 2.30 12.67
CA LYS A 104 8.01 2.54 13.20
C LYS A 104 8.00 3.65 14.27
N VAL A 105 7.33 4.77 14.00
CA VAL A 105 7.17 5.88 14.95
C VAL A 105 6.46 5.41 16.22
N GLY A 106 5.34 4.69 16.11
CA GLY A 106 4.63 4.15 17.28
C GLY A 106 5.49 3.20 18.12
N LYS A 107 6.35 2.40 17.47
CA LYS A 107 7.33 1.56 18.18
C LYS A 107 8.38 2.41 18.92
N LEU A 108 8.93 3.43 18.28
CA LEU A 108 9.92 4.33 18.89
C LEU A 108 9.32 5.12 20.07
N GLU A 109 8.08 5.59 19.95
CA GLU A 109 7.38 6.29 21.04
C GLU A 109 7.13 5.38 22.24
N THR A 110 6.77 4.12 21.98
CA THR A 110 6.59 3.10 23.03
C THR A 110 7.93 2.81 23.73
N GLU A 111 9.02 2.66 22.99
CA GLU A 111 10.38 2.43 23.53
C GLU A 111 10.88 3.62 24.36
N ARG A 112 10.68 4.86 23.88
CA ARG A 112 11.04 6.09 24.62
C ARG A 112 10.24 6.24 25.91
N THR A 113 8.95 5.91 25.86
CA THR A 113 8.06 5.94 27.02
C THR A 113 8.46 4.86 28.03
N ALA A 114 8.82 3.67 27.56
CA ALA A 114 9.29 2.58 28.40
C ALA A 114 10.62 2.93 29.12
N ALA A 115 11.58 3.54 28.42
CA ALA A 115 12.86 3.96 29.03
C ALA A 115 12.63 5.00 30.15
N THR A 116 11.79 5.99 29.86
CA THR A 116 11.40 7.02 30.84
C THR A 116 10.69 6.43 32.06
N ALA A 117 9.81 5.44 31.85
CA ALA A 117 9.12 4.74 32.93
C ALA A 117 10.10 3.97 33.83
N VAL A 118 11.08 3.28 33.25
CA VAL A 118 12.12 2.57 34.01
C VAL A 118 12.98 3.55 34.82
N SER A 119 13.39 4.69 34.24
CA SER A 119 14.13 5.72 34.97
C SER A 119 13.37 6.20 36.21
N LYS A 120 12.08 6.52 36.06
CA LYS A 120 11.23 6.97 37.18
C LYS A 120 11.06 5.89 38.24
N LEU A 121 10.84 4.64 37.84
CA LEU A 121 10.73 3.50 38.75
C LEU A 121 12.02 3.31 39.55
N LEU A 122 13.18 3.36 38.91
CA LEU A 122 14.46 3.20 39.61
C LEU A 122 14.69 4.33 40.62
N ARG A 123 14.35 5.57 40.25
CA ARG A 123 14.45 6.72 41.15
C ARG A 123 13.59 6.53 42.40
N GLU A 124 12.34 6.11 42.22
CA GLU A 124 11.37 5.89 43.32
C GLU A 124 11.79 4.73 44.22
N VAL A 125 12.13 3.58 43.63
CA VAL A 125 12.39 2.33 44.37
C VAL A 125 13.74 2.35 45.08
N LEU A 126 14.78 2.87 44.43
CA LEU A 126 16.14 2.89 44.99
C LEU A 126 16.46 4.21 45.70
N ASN A 127 15.49 5.13 45.76
CA ASN A 127 15.60 6.43 46.42
C ASN A 127 16.85 7.24 45.99
N VAL A 128 17.14 7.22 44.67
CA VAL A 128 18.29 7.90 44.07
C VAL A 128 17.91 9.34 43.76
N GLU A 129 18.80 10.30 44.04
CA GLU A 129 18.52 11.73 43.85
C GLU A 129 18.36 12.14 42.38
N LYS A 130 19.11 11.47 41.48
CA LYS A 130 19.14 11.77 40.04
C LYS A 130 18.47 10.67 39.23
N ASP A 131 17.82 11.09 38.15
CA ASP A 131 17.30 10.17 37.14
C ASP A 131 18.43 9.38 36.47
N VAL A 132 18.24 8.06 36.38
CA VAL A 132 19.16 7.17 35.70
C VAL A 132 18.90 7.26 34.19
N LEU A 133 19.92 7.60 33.41
CA LEU A 133 19.79 7.64 31.97
C LEU A 133 19.70 6.21 31.40
N ILE A 134 18.55 5.89 30.79
CA ILE A 134 18.24 4.61 30.15
C ILE A 134 18.28 4.80 28.64
N ASP A 135 19.11 4.02 27.94
CA ASP A 135 19.20 4.05 26.47
C ASP A 135 17.92 3.53 25.84
N TRP A 136 17.48 2.37 26.31
CA TRP A 136 16.27 1.70 25.85
C TRP A 136 15.79 0.73 26.92
N SER A 137 14.49 0.45 26.89
CA SER A 137 13.92 -0.66 27.62
C SER A 137 12.82 -1.33 26.80
N HIS A 138 12.65 -2.63 27.02
CA HIS A 138 11.60 -3.41 26.39
C HIS A 138 11.13 -4.52 27.33
N ARG A 139 9.97 -5.11 27.01
CA ARG A 139 9.46 -6.30 27.72
C ARG A 139 9.96 -7.56 27.02
N GLY A 140 10.27 -8.59 27.81
CA GLY A 140 10.69 -9.89 27.29
C GLY A 140 9.70 -10.45 26.25
N LEU A 141 10.26 -11.17 25.27
CA LEU A 141 9.49 -11.71 24.14
C LEU A 141 8.65 -12.94 24.52
N GLN A 142 8.81 -13.47 25.73
CA GLN A 142 8.04 -14.63 26.20
C GLN A 142 6.53 -14.37 26.14
N PRO A 143 5.71 -15.39 25.83
CA PRO A 143 4.26 -15.29 25.91
C PRO A 143 3.82 -14.77 27.29
N ARG A 144 2.67 -14.10 27.33
CA ARG A 144 2.13 -13.65 28.61
C ARG A 144 1.80 -14.89 29.45
N SER A 145 2.28 -14.93 30.70
CA SER A 145 1.93 -16.01 31.61
C SER A 145 0.41 -16.06 31.82
N GLN A 146 -0.15 -17.27 31.93
CA GLN A 146 -1.57 -17.49 32.25
C GLN A 146 -1.91 -16.93 33.63
N ASP A 147 -0.95 -16.94 34.56
CA ASP A 147 -1.09 -16.41 35.93
C ASP A 147 -1.21 -14.88 35.99
N GLY A 148 -1.22 -14.19 34.84
CA GLY A 148 -1.26 -12.73 34.78
C GLY A 148 0.04 -12.03 35.21
N LYS A 149 1.08 -12.79 35.62
CA LYS A 149 2.39 -12.26 36.01
C LYS A 149 2.97 -11.36 34.91
N PRO A 150 3.40 -10.13 35.24
CA PRO A 150 4.02 -9.24 34.27
C PRO A 150 5.28 -9.85 33.64
N ARG A 151 5.52 -9.56 32.36
CA ARG A 151 6.77 -9.94 31.69
C ARG A 151 7.93 -9.12 32.25
N VAL A 152 9.10 -9.78 32.34
CA VAL A 152 10.38 -9.14 32.70
C VAL A 152 10.64 -7.94 31.77
N ILE A 153 11.15 -6.87 32.35
CA ILE A 153 11.61 -5.69 31.61
C ILE A 153 13.13 -5.79 31.50
N VAL A 154 13.64 -5.69 30.28
CA VAL A 154 15.07 -5.60 30.00
C VAL A 154 15.38 -4.15 29.66
N ALA A 155 16.32 -3.55 30.38
CA ALA A 155 16.71 -2.15 30.20
C ALA A 155 18.22 -2.03 30.10
N LYS A 156 18.68 -1.21 29.15
CA LYS A 156 20.08 -0.84 29.02
C LYS A 156 20.32 0.52 29.67
N VAL A 157 21.09 0.53 30.74
CA VAL A 157 21.56 1.76 31.38
C VAL A 157 22.69 2.36 30.54
N HIS A 158 22.65 3.66 30.29
CA HIS A 158 23.63 4.35 29.43
C HIS A 158 25.06 4.27 30.00
N TYR A 159 25.22 4.57 31.29
CA TYR A 159 26.52 4.51 31.96
C TYR A 159 26.67 3.26 32.82
N TYR A 160 27.79 2.55 32.63
CA TYR A 160 28.11 1.34 33.37
C TYR A 160 28.21 1.53 34.89
N GLN A 161 28.70 2.69 35.35
CA GLN A 161 28.83 3.00 36.78
C GLN A 161 27.48 2.94 37.49
N TYR A 162 26.45 3.56 36.91
CA TYR A 162 25.09 3.49 37.43
C TYR A 162 24.55 2.07 37.45
N CYS A 163 24.89 1.21 36.47
CA CYS A 163 24.46 -0.18 36.49
C CYS A 163 25.00 -0.93 37.72
N ALA A 164 26.29 -0.78 38.05
CA ALA A 164 26.88 -1.39 39.23
C ALA A 164 26.26 -0.85 40.53
N ASP A 165 26.03 0.45 40.61
CA ASP A 165 25.40 1.09 41.77
C ASP A 165 23.95 0.64 41.95
N ILE A 166 23.16 0.58 40.87
CA ILE A 166 21.78 0.08 40.88
C ILE A 166 21.72 -1.36 41.39
N LEU A 167 22.61 -2.23 40.91
CA LEU A 167 22.65 -3.62 41.33
C LEU A 167 23.08 -3.76 42.79
N ARG A 168 24.04 -2.94 43.23
CA ARG A 168 24.48 -2.88 44.62
C ARG A 168 23.34 -2.43 45.53
N LEU A 169 22.71 -1.29 45.22
CA LEU A 169 21.57 -0.76 45.95
C LEU A 169 20.43 -1.78 45.99
N ALA A 170 20.04 -2.35 44.85
CA ALA A 170 18.99 -3.37 44.80
C ALA A 170 19.29 -4.59 45.68
N SER A 171 20.57 -4.97 45.83
CA SER A 171 20.96 -6.08 46.71
C SER A 171 21.00 -5.72 48.20
N GLU A 172 21.25 -4.45 48.53
CA GLU A 172 21.36 -3.95 49.90
C GLU A 172 20.01 -3.50 50.46
N SER A 173 19.13 -2.98 49.60
CA SER A 173 17.86 -2.32 49.96
C SER A 173 16.75 -3.26 50.43
N GLY A 174 17.00 -4.57 50.56
CA GLY A 174 15.96 -5.53 50.94
C GLY A 174 14.86 -5.66 49.88
N PRO A 175 13.63 -6.05 50.25
CA PRO A 175 12.51 -6.15 49.31
C PRO A 175 12.22 -4.79 48.67
N LEU A 176 12.19 -4.74 47.35
CA LEU A 176 11.96 -3.51 46.61
C LEU A 176 10.47 -3.40 46.26
N LEU A 177 9.79 -2.37 46.74
CA LEU A 177 8.35 -2.18 46.50
C LEU A 177 8.10 -1.07 45.48
N PHE A 178 7.30 -1.37 44.46
CA PHE A 178 6.78 -0.40 43.51
C PHE A 178 5.26 -0.52 43.44
N ILE A 179 4.54 0.55 43.83
CA ILE A 179 3.06 0.56 43.90
C ILE A 179 2.52 -0.66 44.68
N GLY A 180 3.13 -0.95 45.83
CA GLY A 180 2.76 -2.09 46.68
C GLY A 180 3.07 -3.48 46.10
N THR A 181 3.75 -3.58 44.96
CA THR A 181 4.19 -4.85 44.36
C THR A 181 5.68 -5.05 44.57
N ASP A 182 6.08 -6.25 44.99
CA ASP A 182 7.49 -6.63 45.10
C ASP A 182 8.13 -6.75 43.72
N ILE A 183 9.26 -6.09 43.55
CA ILE A 183 10.05 -6.13 42.33
C ILE A 183 11.46 -6.60 42.66
N SER A 184 12.14 -7.17 41.66
CA SER A 184 13.52 -7.59 41.83
C SER A 184 14.33 -7.17 40.61
N ILE A 185 15.53 -6.69 40.86
CA ILE A 185 16.45 -6.18 39.85
C ILE A 185 17.67 -7.11 39.82
N PHE A 186 17.97 -7.67 38.65
CA PHE A 186 19.08 -8.59 38.47
C PHE A 186 19.92 -8.22 37.24
N PRO A 187 21.20 -8.61 37.20
CA PRO A 187 22.01 -8.47 35.99
C PRO A 187 21.47 -9.36 34.86
N ASP A 188 21.57 -8.89 33.63
CA ASP A 188 21.25 -9.68 32.43
C ASP A 188 22.45 -10.55 32.04
N TYR A 189 22.37 -11.85 32.33
CA TYR A 189 23.44 -12.80 32.06
C TYR A 189 23.19 -13.55 30.75
N PRO A 190 24.24 -13.85 29.97
CA PRO A 190 24.08 -14.68 28.77
C PRO A 190 23.59 -16.09 29.14
N PRO A 191 22.89 -16.80 28.23
CA PRO A 191 22.28 -18.10 28.53
C PRO A 191 23.24 -19.15 29.09
N SER A 192 24.49 -19.17 28.61
CA SER A 192 25.55 -20.07 29.11
C SER A 192 25.87 -19.82 30.59
N VAL A 193 25.88 -18.56 31.01
CA VAL A 193 26.12 -18.18 32.41
C VAL A 193 24.91 -18.50 33.27
N VAL A 194 23.69 -18.28 32.78
CA VAL A 194 22.46 -18.66 33.48
C VAL A 194 22.43 -20.17 33.72
N GLN A 195 22.76 -20.97 32.70
CA GLN A 195 22.87 -22.42 32.80
C GLN A 195 23.94 -22.84 33.83
N ALA A 196 25.15 -22.30 33.74
CA ALA A 196 26.22 -22.62 34.68
C ALA A 196 25.85 -22.23 36.13
N ARG A 197 25.17 -21.09 36.33
CA ARG A 197 24.65 -20.67 37.64
C ARG A 197 23.54 -21.59 38.16
N SER A 198 22.67 -22.09 37.27
CA SER A 198 21.57 -23.01 37.64
C SER A 198 22.08 -24.36 38.15
N ALA A 199 23.27 -24.78 37.69
CA ALA A 199 23.89 -26.03 38.11
C ALA A 199 24.26 -26.06 39.60
N TYR A 200 24.48 -24.89 40.23
CA TYR A 200 24.66 -24.77 41.68
C TYR A 200 23.35 -24.82 42.48
N GLY A 201 22.20 -25.12 41.83
CA GLY A 201 20.89 -25.11 42.45
C GLY A 201 20.81 -26.00 43.69
N GLU A 202 21.30 -27.24 43.60
CA GLU A 202 21.27 -28.21 44.72
C GLU A 202 22.11 -27.73 45.91
N VAL A 203 23.34 -27.27 45.67
CA VAL A 203 24.21 -26.72 46.73
C VAL A 203 23.54 -25.51 47.39
N LYS A 204 22.95 -24.60 46.60
CA LYS A 204 22.24 -23.42 47.12
C LYS A 204 21.01 -23.77 47.95
N ARG A 205 20.41 -24.96 47.82
CA ARG A 205 19.29 -25.40 48.66
C ARG A 205 19.74 -25.87 50.04
N LEU A 206 20.99 -26.31 50.18
CA LEU A 206 21.57 -26.84 51.42
C LEU A 206 22.23 -25.77 52.31
N LEU A 207 22.65 -24.65 51.70
CA LEU A 207 23.34 -23.56 52.41
C LEU A 207 22.45 -22.69 53.33
N PRO A 208 21.16 -22.44 53.03
CA PRO A 208 20.27 -21.73 53.94
C PRO A 208 20.10 -22.47 55.28
N GLY A 209 20.17 -21.74 56.39
CA GLY A 209 20.00 -22.30 57.74
C GLY A 209 21.28 -22.85 58.39
N GLN A 210 22.43 -22.77 57.72
CA GLN A 210 23.73 -23.09 58.33
C GLN A 210 24.29 -21.86 59.05
N ASP A 211 24.53 -21.98 60.35
CA ASP A 211 25.03 -20.88 61.17
C ASP A 211 26.42 -20.41 60.72
N GLY A 212 26.57 -19.10 60.53
CA GLY A 212 27.84 -18.47 60.14
C GLY A 212 28.24 -18.67 58.67
N VAL A 213 27.39 -19.27 57.83
CA VAL A 213 27.66 -19.45 56.40
C VAL A 213 27.05 -18.30 55.59
N LYS A 214 27.90 -17.57 54.85
CA LYS A 214 27.48 -16.63 53.80
C LYS A 214 27.86 -17.18 52.44
N TYR A 215 26.99 -17.06 51.45
CA TYR A 215 27.28 -17.56 50.12
C TYR A 215 26.78 -16.62 49.02
N GLY A 216 27.34 -16.75 47.83
CA GLY A 216 26.92 -16.00 46.65
C GLY A 216 27.59 -16.49 45.37
N LEU A 217 27.03 -16.14 44.22
CA LEU A 217 27.58 -16.49 42.90
C LEU A 217 28.25 -15.28 42.26
N ILE A 218 29.56 -15.36 42.08
CA ILE A 218 30.37 -14.36 41.38
C ILE A 218 30.33 -14.65 39.88
N TYR A 219 30.30 -13.60 39.07
CA TYR A 219 30.39 -13.74 37.61
C TYR A 219 31.70 -14.46 37.20
N PRO A 220 31.67 -15.35 36.19
CA PRO A 220 30.49 -15.82 35.45
C PRO A 220 29.59 -16.74 36.29
N ALA A 221 30.13 -17.82 36.87
CA ALA A 221 29.39 -18.77 37.70
C ALA A 221 30.30 -19.44 38.74
N ARG A 222 30.87 -18.65 39.65
CA ARG A 222 31.76 -19.13 40.72
C ARG A 222 31.06 -19.02 42.06
N LEU A 223 30.87 -20.14 42.75
CA LEU A 223 30.26 -20.13 44.08
C LEU A 223 31.32 -19.68 45.11
N ARG A 224 31.02 -18.57 45.80
CA ARG A 224 31.78 -18.10 46.95
C ARG A 224 31.04 -18.52 48.21
N ILE A 225 31.74 -19.19 49.12
CA ILE A 225 31.26 -19.52 50.46
C ILE A 225 32.23 -18.92 51.47
N THR A 226 31.69 -18.20 52.45
CA THR A 226 32.41 -17.67 53.60
C THR A 226 31.88 -18.35 54.84
N TYR A 227 32.77 -19.00 55.59
CA TYR A 227 32.46 -19.67 56.85
C TYR A 227 33.56 -19.36 57.87
N ASN A 228 33.19 -18.88 59.07
CA ASN A 228 34.12 -18.52 60.14
C ASN A 228 35.29 -17.61 59.67
N GLY A 229 35.01 -16.65 58.79
CA GLY A 229 36.00 -15.72 58.24
C GLY A 229 36.87 -16.28 57.11
N ALA A 230 36.80 -17.59 56.82
CA ALA A 230 37.49 -18.21 55.69
C ALA A 230 36.61 -18.18 54.43
N GLU A 231 37.15 -17.64 53.33
CA GLU A 231 36.50 -17.63 52.03
C GLU A 231 37.04 -18.75 51.13
N LYS A 232 36.14 -19.55 50.54
CA LYS A 232 36.47 -20.52 49.48
C LYS A 232 35.65 -20.24 48.23
N ARG A 233 36.28 -20.47 47.07
CA ARG A 233 35.68 -20.27 45.74
C ARG A 233 35.69 -21.58 44.97
N PHE A 234 34.52 -21.94 44.43
CA PHE A 234 34.32 -23.15 43.64
C PHE A 234 34.03 -22.76 42.20
N GLN A 235 34.67 -23.44 41.26
CA GLN A 235 34.49 -23.20 39.81
C GLN A 235 33.45 -24.13 39.19
N ASN A 236 33.24 -25.29 39.80
CA ASN A 236 32.25 -26.29 39.38
C ASN A 236 31.31 -26.61 40.55
N PRO A 237 30.03 -26.95 40.27
CA PRO A 237 29.04 -27.38 41.26
C PRO A 237 29.43 -28.64 42.02
#